data_AF-H0TW77-F1
#
_entry.id   AF-H0TW77-F1
#
_cell.length_a   1.000
_cell.length_b   1.000
_cell.length_c   1.000
_cell.angle_alpha   90.00
_cell.angle_beta   90.00
_cell.angle_gamma   90.00
#
_symmetry.space_group_name_H-M   'P 1'
#
loop_
_entity.id
_entity.type
_entity.pdbx_description
1 polymer ?
#
loop_
_entity_poly.entity_id
_entity_poly.type
_entity_poly.pdbx_seq_one_letter_code
_entity_poly.pdbx_strand_id
1 'polypeptide(L)'
;MSDTKEAAIRDGSEQQMDHLTWLTRWYASQCNGSWEHQNGVKLDTLDNPGWILTINLEETDLENRQFEPQRNGTKSQAYDPTKVTSWWICRVEKKKFIAACGPSDLPEIVSIFRNWVDQANREKSTRDAD
;
A
#
# COMPACT_ATOMS: atom_id res chain seq x y z
N MET A 1 9.06 5.88 -54.91
CA MET A 1 7.70 6.19 -54.43
C MET A 1 7.41 5.34 -53.21
N SER A 2 7.12 6.02 -52.10
CA SER A 2 6.53 5.53 -50.84
C SER A 2 7.26 4.44 -50.05
N ASP A 3 8.33 4.82 -49.38
CA ASP A 3 8.62 4.33 -48.03
C ASP A 3 7.80 5.17 -47.04
N THR A 4 6.75 4.58 -46.46
CA THR A 4 6.10 5.18 -45.27
C THR A 4 6.44 4.31 -44.09
N LYS A 5 7.49 4.70 -43.36
CA LYS A 5 7.69 4.26 -41.97
C LYS A 5 6.63 4.97 -41.13
N GLU A 6 5.60 4.25 -40.73
CA GLU A 6 4.78 4.64 -39.59
C GLU A 6 5.67 4.58 -38.34
N ALA A 7 6.21 5.74 -37.96
CA ALA A 7 6.74 5.94 -36.63
C ALA A 7 5.54 5.91 -35.67
N ALA A 8 5.27 4.74 -35.07
CA ALA A 8 4.43 4.68 -33.89
C ALA A 8 5.16 5.41 -32.75
N ILE A 9 4.77 6.65 -32.52
CA ILE A 9 5.01 7.34 -31.26
C ILE A 9 4.28 6.51 -30.19
N ARG A 10 5.01 5.71 -29.43
CA ARG A 10 4.53 5.20 -28.14
C ARG A 10 5.22 6.01 -27.05
N ASP A 11 4.46 7.02 -26.64
CA ASP A 11 4.55 7.81 -25.42
C ASP A 11 5.51 7.24 -24.37
N GLY A 12 6.67 7.88 -24.27
CA GLY A 12 7.58 7.73 -23.15
C GLY A 12 7.11 8.57 -21.97
N SER A 13 6.10 8.08 -21.25
CA SER A 13 5.91 8.37 -19.83
C SER A 13 4.93 7.36 -19.22
N GLU A 14 5.45 6.24 -18.69
CA GLU A 14 4.75 5.59 -17.58
C GLU A 14 4.71 6.62 -16.44
N GLN A 15 3.61 7.35 -16.33
CA GLN A 15 3.37 8.14 -15.14
C GLN A 15 3.44 7.18 -13.95
N GLN A 16 4.33 7.48 -13.01
CA GLN A 16 4.48 6.73 -11.77
C GLN A 16 3.10 6.57 -11.14
N MET A 17 2.59 5.33 -11.10
CA MET A 17 1.26 5.04 -10.58
C MET A 17 1.13 5.55 -9.15
N ASP A 18 0.14 6.39 -8.89
CA ASP A 18 -0.11 6.92 -7.57
C ASP A 18 -0.53 5.81 -6.58
N HIS A 19 -0.35 6.07 -5.29
CA HIS A 19 -0.55 5.08 -4.24
C HIS A 19 -2.00 4.58 -4.14
N LEU A 20 -2.99 5.42 -4.41
CA LEU A 20 -4.39 5.02 -4.35
C LEU A 20 -4.73 4.13 -5.56
N THR A 21 -4.33 4.54 -6.76
CA THR A 21 -4.48 3.71 -7.96
C THR A 21 -3.80 2.35 -7.78
N TRP A 22 -2.59 2.33 -7.22
CA TRP A 22 -1.91 1.07 -6.92
C TRP A 22 -2.70 0.20 -5.93
N LEU A 23 -3.20 0.78 -4.83
CA LEU A 23 -3.94 0.05 -3.81
C LEU A 23 -5.25 -0.54 -4.37
N THR A 24 -5.96 0.20 -5.22
CA THR A 24 -7.17 -0.30 -5.88
C THR A 24 -6.88 -1.50 -6.80
N ARG A 25 -5.76 -1.47 -7.52
CA ARG A 25 -5.33 -2.60 -8.37
C ARG A 25 -4.89 -3.80 -7.53
N TRP A 26 -4.16 -3.57 -6.44
CA TRP A 26 -3.78 -4.63 -5.51
C TRP A 26 -5.00 -5.30 -4.88
N TYR A 27 -5.99 -4.52 -4.45
CA TYR A 27 -7.26 -5.05 -3.93
C TYR A 27 -7.99 -5.89 -4.98
N ALA A 28 -8.12 -5.38 -6.21
CA ALA A 28 -8.77 -6.10 -7.31
C ALA A 28 -8.05 -7.42 -7.63
N SER A 29 -6.72 -7.47 -7.50
CA SER A 29 -5.97 -8.71 -7.72
C SER A 29 -6.10 -9.74 -6.59
N GLN A 30 -6.60 -9.35 -5.41
CA GLN A 30 -6.91 -10.30 -4.34
C GLN A 30 -8.32 -10.89 -4.49
N CYS A 31 -9.23 -10.21 -5.21
CA CYS A 31 -10.61 -10.65 -5.39
C CYS A 31 -10.64 -11.91 -6.26
N ASN A 32 -11.18 -13.00 -5.72
CA ASN A 32 -11.16 -14.32 -6.35
C ASN A 32 -12.50 -15.07 -6.25
N GLY A 33 -13.58 -14.41 -5.81
CA GLY A 33 -14.89 -15.02 -5.59
C GLY A 33 -15.15 -15.47 -4.15
N SER A 34 -14.13 -15.42 -3.28
CA SER A 34 -14.23 -15.80 -1.87
C SER A 34 -13.66 -14.71 -0.97
N TRP A 35 -12.46 -14.22 -1.31
CA TRP A 35 -11.70 -13.30 -0.48
C TRP A 35 -12.49 -12.03 -0.15
N GLU A 36 -13.15 -11.42 -1.14
CA GLU A 36 -13.92 -10.18 -0.98
C GLU A 36 -15.13 -10.29 -0.05
N HIS A 37 -15.58 -11.51 0.29
CA HIS A 37 -16.73 -11.73 1.17
C HIS A 37 -16.34 -11.69 2.66
N GLN A 38 -15.08 -11.98 2.99
CA GLN A 38 -14.60 -12.13 4.38
C GLN A 38 -13.41 -11.22 4.70
N ASN A 39 -12.73 -10.74 3.66
CA ASN A 39 -11.49 -9.98 3.73
C ASN A 39 -11.63 -8.65 2.97
N GLY A 40 -10.66 -7.76 3.15
CA GLY A 40 -10.70 -6.47 2.48
C GLY A 40 -9.71 -5.45 3.00
N VAL A 41 -9.87 -4.24 2.48
CA VAL A 41 -9.18 -3.03 2.88
C VAL A 41 -10.18 -2.14 3.61
N LYS A 42 -9.89 -1.80 4.86
CA LYS A 42 -10.69 -0.88 5.69
C LYS A 42 -9.88 0.38 5.94
N LEU A 43 -10.46 1.54 5.65
CA LEU A 43 -9.97 2.84 6.05
C LEU A 43 -10.98 3.45 7.04
N ASP A 44 -10.49 3.91 8.18
CA ASP A 44 -11.30 4.53 9.23
C ASP A 44 -10.58 5.75 9.80
N THR A 45 -11.30 6.60 10.52
CA THR A 45 -10.69 7.70 11.27
C THR A 45 -10.30 7.24 12.68
N LEU A 46 -9.35 7.95 13.28
CA LEU A 46 -8.99 7.81 14.69
C LEU A 46 -9.74 8.86 15.55
N ASP A 47 -9.89 8.59 16.85
CA ASP A 47 -10.54 9.52 17.81
C ASP A 47 -9.81 10.86 17.95
N ASN A 48 -8.54 10.91 17.54
CA ASN A 48 -7.71 12.09 17.37
C ASN A 48 -7.29 12.16 15.90
N PRO A 49 -7.19 13.35 15.28
CA PRO A 49 -7.13 13.47 13.83
C PRO A 49 -6.06 12.57 13.21
N GLY A 50 -6.50 11.73 12.28
CA GLY A 50 -5.67 10.72 11.67
C GLY A 50 -6.49 9.59 11.07
N TRP A 51 -5.78 8.69 10.42
CA TRP A 51 -6.35 7.55 9.71
C TRP A 51 -5.85 6.25 10.31
N ILE A 52 -6.68 5.20 10.20
CA ILE A 52 -6.26 3.83 10.37
C ILE A 52 -6.62 3.03 9.12
N LEU A 53 -5.59 2.43 8.51
CA LEU A 53 -5.69 1.51 7.39
C LEU A 53 -5.50 0.09 7.93
N THR A 54 -6.45 -0.79 7.65
CA THR A 54 -6.36 -2.22 7.94
C THR A 54 -6.55 -3.01 6.65
N ILE A 55 -5.61 -3.90 6.34
CA ILE A 55 -5.67 -4.77 5.16
C ILE A 55 -5.60 -6.20 5.65
N ASN A 56 -6.62 -7.02 5.35
CA ASN A 56 -6.53 -8.45 5.64
C ASN A 56 -5.54 -9.12 4.68
N LEU A 57 -4.67 -9.97 5.20
CA LEU A 57 -3.66 -10.71 4.43
C LEU A 57 -3.98 -12.19 4.34
N GLU A 58 -5.03 -12.66 5.04
CA GLU A 58 -5.53 -14.04 4.92
C GLU A 58 -5.78 -14.41 3.46
N GLU A 59 -5.34 -15.61 3.08
CA GLU A 59 -5.43 -16.18 1.75
C GLU A 59 -4.72 -15.37 0.64
N THR A 60 -3.83 -14.45 1.01
CA THR A 60 -2.93 -13.75 0.08
C THR A 60 -1.51 -14.30 0.17
N ASP A 61 -0.69 -14.02 -0.85
CA ASP A 61 0.76 -14.33 -0.85
C ASP A 61 1.52 -13.68 0.34
N LEU A 62 0.89 -12.74 1.06
CA LEU A 62 1.47 -12.01 2.20
C LEU A 62 1.07 -12.59 3.56
N GLU A 63 0.16 -13.58 3.63
CA GLU A 63 -0.45 -14.06 4.88
C GLU A 63 0.56 -14.36 6.00
N ASN A 64 1.66 -15.02 5.64
CA ASN A 64 2.71 -15.47 6.55
C ASN A 64 4.04 -14.75 6.32
N ARG A 65 4.04 -13.69 5.50
CA ARG A 65 5.25 -12.91 5.22
C ARG A 65 5.60 -12.10 6.47
N GLN A 66 6.88 -12.12 6.85
CA GLN A 66 7.35 -11.29 7.96
C GLN A 66 7.35 -9.80 7.56
N PHE A 67 6.93 -8.97 8.49
CA PHE A 67 6.97 -7.51 8.38
C PHE A 67 7.65 -6.95 9.61
N GLU A 68 8.79 -6.31 9.41
CA GLU A 68 9.47 -5.57 10.47
C GLU A 68 8.65 -4.32 10.84
N PRO A 69 8.15 -4.16 12.08
CA PRO A 69 7.36 -3.01 12.45
C PRO A 69 8.09 -1.69 12.20
N GLN A 70 7.41 -0.73 11.57
CA GLN A 70 7.97 0.56 11.19
C GLN A 70 7.20 1.70 11.84
N ARG A 71 7.89 2.79 12.17
CA ARG A 71 7.27 4.01 12.70
C ARG A 71 8.07 5.25 12.33
N ASN A 72 7.37 6.37 12.26
CA ASN A 72 7.97 7.70 12.14
C ASN A 72 7.22 8.70 13.03
N GLY A 73 7.95 9.67 13.56
CA GLY A 73 7.40 10.73 14.39
C GLY A 73 6.77 10.26 15.69
N THR A 74 6.13 11.19 16.38
CA THR A 74 5.41 10.94 17.63
C THR A 74 4.04 11.59 17.54
N LYS A 75 3.01 10.83 17.89
CA LYS A 75 1.64 11.33 17.98
C LYS A 75 1.53 12.36 19.11
N SER A 76 1.11 13.58 18.78
CA SER A 76 0.89 14.63 19.79
C SER A 76 -0.23 14.24 20.76
N GLN A 77 -0.05 14.60 22.04
CA GLN A 77 -1.03 14.28 23.08
C GLN A 77 -2.32 15.13 22.98
N ALA A 78 -2.21 16.31 22.39
CA ALA A 78 -3.33 17.18 22.02
C ALA A 78 -3.20 17.59 20.55
N TYR A 79 -4.33 17.72 19.86
CA TYR A 79 -4.34 18.19 18.48
C TYR A 79 -4.20 19.72 18.45
N ASP A 80 -3.20 20.20 17.71
CA ASP A 80 -3.02 21.61 17.37
C ASP A 80 -2.96 21.71 15.83
N PRO A 81 -3.98 22.30 15.17
CA PRO A 81 -4.01 22.42 13.71
C PRO A 81 -2.86 23.27 13.15
N THR A 82 -2.17 24.06 13.99
CA THR A 82 -0.98 24.84 13.61
C THR A 82 0.32 24.07 13.76
N LYS A 83 0.29 22.89 14.40
CA LYS A 83 1.46 22.03 14.67
C LYS A 83 1.20 20.58 14.27
N VAL A 84 0.53 20.37 13.15
CA VAL A 84 0.32 19.02 12.61
C VAL A 84 1.67 18.44 12.19
N THR A 85 2.20 17.53 13.00
CA THR A 85 3.42 16.79 12.71
C THR A 85 3.09 15.48 12.02
N SER A 86 3.91 15.10 11.03
CA SER A 86 3.85 13.77 10.43
C SER A 86 4.10 12.70 11.49
N TRP A 87 3.24 11.70 11.55
CA TRP A 87 3.45 10.51 12.37
C TRP A 87 2.76 9.31 11.75
N TRP A 88 3.38 8.14 11.87
CA TRP A 88 2.75 6.88 11.47
C TRP A 88 3.39 5.68 12.16
N ILE A 89 2.62 4.60 12.27
CA ILE A 89 3.06 3.30 12.79
C ILE A 89 2.44 2.23 11.91
N CYS A 90 3.26 1.35 11.34
CA CYS A 90 2.85 0.20 10.54
C CYS A 90 3.29 -1.10 11.24
N ARG A 91 2.42 -2.10 11.25
CA ARG A 91 2.72 -3.44 11.78
C ARG A 91 1.85 -4.50 11.11
N VAL A 92 2.26 -5.76 11.23
CA VAL A 92 1.38 -6.90 10.95
C VAL A 92 1.01 -7.59 12.26
N GLU A 93 -0.28 -7.81 12.47
CA GLU A 93 -0.80 -8.51 13.64
C GLU A 93 -2.01 -9.34 13.22
N LYS A 94 -2.08 -10.61 13.65
CA LYS A 94 -3.20 -11.53 13.33
C LYS A 94 -3.54 -11.53 11.84
N LYS A 95 -2.52 -11.70 10.99
CA LYS A 95 -2.62 -11.72 9.52
C LYS A 95 -3.23 -10.45 8.91
N LYS A 96 -3.12 -9.30 9.58
CA LYS A 96 -3.58 -8.01 9.08
C LYS A 96 -2.44 -7.03 9.07
N PHE A 97 -2.24 -6.32 7.96
CA PHE A 97 -1.43 -5.12 7.95
C PHE A 97 -2.26 -3.99 8.56
N ILE A 98 -1.74 -3.39 9.64
CA ILE A 98 -2.39 -2.33 10.40
C ILE A 98 -1.46 -1.13 10.42
N ALA A 99 -1.94 -0.01 9.86
CA ALA A 99 -1.22 1.25 9.86
C ALA A 99 -2.09 2.37 10.43
N ALA A 100 -1.55 3.10 11.40
CA ALA A 100 -2.18 4.29 11.97
C ALA A 100 -1.30 5.49 11.66
N CYS A 101 -1.89 6.62 11.24
CA CYS A 101 -1.12 7.78 10.82
C CYS A 101 -1.82 9.11 11.10
N GLY A 102 -1.07 10.21 10.99
CA GLY A 102 -1.60 11.56 11.02
C GLY A 102 -2.50 11.87 9.82
N PRO A 103 -3.20 13.03 9.84
CA PRO A 103 -4.21 13.37 8.82
C PRO A 103 -3.70 13.41 7.37
N SER A 104 -2.41 13.72 7.18
CA SER A 104 -1.79 13.90 5.87
C SER A 104 -0.84 12.75 5.47
N ASP A 105 -0.72 11.72 6.32
CA ASP A 105 0.28 10.65 6.18
C ASP A 105 -0.29 9.39 5.52
N LEU A 106 -1.55 9.43 5.04
CA LEU A 106 -2.18 8.29 4.37
C LEU A 106 -1.40 7.80 3.13
N PRO A 107 -0.88 8.67 2.24
CA PRO A 107 -0.05 8.21 1.11
C PRO A 107 1.20 7.46 1.57
N GLU A 108 1.81 7.88 2.69
CA GLU A 108 3.04 7.28 3.22
C GLU A 108 2.81 5.85 3.73
N ILE A 109 1.72 5.62 4.48
CA ILE A 109 1.43 4.25 4.94
C ILE A 109 1.03 3.30 3.81
N VAL A 110 0.44 3.82 2.72
CA VAL A 110 0.18 3.03 1.51
C VAL A 110 1.48 2.75 0.76
N SER A 111 2.42 3.69 0.71
CA SER A 111 3.74 3.49 0.10
C SER A 111 4.53 2.38 0.82
N ILE A 112 4.48 2.34 2.15
CA ILE A 112 5.12 1.30 2.97
C ILE A 112 4.54 -0.07 2.64
N PHE A 113 3.21 -0.19 2.60
CA PHE A 113 2.56 -1.45 2.23
C PHE A 113 2.96 -1.88 0.81
N ARG A 114 2.89 -0.96 -0.17
CA ARG A 114 3.33 -1.21 -1.55
C ARG A 114 4.76 -1.71 -1.64
N ASN A 115 5.70 -1.01 -1.00
CA ASN A 115 7.11 -1.38 -1.02
C ASN A 115 7.33 -2.78 -0.46
N TRP A 116 6.58 -3.17 0.57
CA TRP A 116 6.65 -4.51 1.16
C TRP A 116 6.10 -5.60 0.21
N VAL A 117 5.01 -5.32 -0.52
CA VAL A 117 4.50 -6.22 -1.58
C VAL A 117 5.51 -6.36 -2.72
N ASP A 118 6.10 -5.24 -3.17
CA ASP A 118 7.06 -5.24 -4.27
C ASP A 118 8.34 -6.01 -3.92
N GLN A 119 8.77 -5.97 -2.64
CA GLN A 119 9.86 -6.83 -2.15
C GLN A 119 9.48 -8.31 -2.27
N ALA A 120 8.24 -8.68 -1.94
CA ALA A 120 7.77 -10.06 -2.05
C ALA A 120 7.79 -10.59 -3.48
N ASN A 121 7.34 -9.77 -4.42
CA ASN A 121 7.32 -10.12 -5.83
C ASN A 121 8.73 -10.33 -6.40
N ARG A 122 9.71 -9.51 -5.96
CA ARG A 122 11.12 -9.67 -6.34
C ARG A 122 11.72 -10.97 -5.80
N GLU A 123 11.49 -11.29 -4.52
CA GLU A 123 11.97 -12.52 -3.89
C GLU A 123 11.33 -13.80 -4.48
N LYS A 124 10.08 -13.71 -4.96
CA LYS A 124 9.41 -14.81 -5.67
C LYS A 124 10.06 -15.03 -7.05
N SER A 125 10.24 -13.95 -7.80
CA SER A 125 10.86 -13.99 -9.14
C SER A 125 12.29 -14.55 -9.12
N THR A 126 13.07 -14.30 -8.06
CA THR A 126 14.40 -14.90 -7.91
C THR A 126 14.37 -16.38 -7.59
N ARG A 127 13.35 -16.88 -6.88
CA ARG A 127 13.22 -18.30 -6.52
C ARG A 127 12.72 -19.16 -7.66
N ASP A 128 11.87 -18.62 -8.52
CA ASP A 128 11.30 -19.33 -9.68
C ASP A 128 12.29 -19.42 -10.86
N ALA A 129 13.42 -18.71 -10.79
CA ALA A 129 14.48 -18.69 -11.81
C ALA A 129 15.60 -19.73 -11.55
N ASP A 130 15.61 -20.38 -10.39
CA ASP A 130 16.55 -21.43 -9.96
C ASP A 130 15.92 -22.83 -10.09
#